data_AF-A0A645CT75-F1
#
_entry.id   AF-A0A645CT75-F1
#
_cell.length_a   1.000
_cell.length_b   1.000
_cell.length_c   1.000
_cell.angle_alpha   90.00
_cell.angle_beta   90.00
_cell.angle_gamma   90.00
#
_symmetry.space_group_name_H-M   'P 1'
#
loop_
_entity.id
_entity.type
_entity.pdbx_description
1 polymer ?
#
loop_
_entity_poly.entity_id
_entity_poly.type
_entity_poly.pdbx_seq_one_letter_code
_entity_poly.pdbx_strand_id
1 'polypeptide(L)'
;MVLNKFFVRGENLMASLLFFMVSCGLLYSWLYLVRAINEKVESTLPSSLLIRVLIIIAVLSFFFQKKPGVLKDIIAITLGLILLFIHTITVLHLLLNIFPDIYDFVFYYECFLLIFFCGLPVCLCIRMI
;
A
#
# COMPACT_ATOMS: atom_id res chain seq x y z
N MET A 1 15.54 -4.04 37.02
CA MET A 1 15.37 -3.53 35.64
C MET A 1 14.86 -4.70 34.81
N VAL A 2 13.53 -4.86 34.72
CA VAL A 2 12.92 -5.96 33.96
C VAL A 2 13.15 -5.63 32.49
N LEU A 3 14.09 -6.35 31.87
CA LEU A 3 14.28 -6.34 30.42
C LEU A 3 12.98 -6.88 29.83
N ASN A 4 12.09 -5.96 29.45
CA ASN A 4 10.83 -6.28 28.81
C ASN A 4 11.18 -7.00 27.51
N LYS A 5 11.15 -8.33 27.50
CA LYS A 5 11.33 -9.13 26.29
C LYS A 5 10.19 -8.72 25.36
N PHE A 6 10.51 -7.86 24.40
CA PHE A 6 9.70 -7.62 23.22
C PHE A 6 9.61 -8.95 22.47
N PHE A 7 8.69 -9.82 22.90
CA PHE A 7 8.35 -11.01 22.15
C PHE A 7 7.57 -10.55 20.93
N VAL A 8 8.31 -10.20 19.88
CA VAL A 8 7.71 -9.97 18.57
C VAL A 8 7.17 -11.33 18.12
N ARG A 9 5.85 -11.41 17.97
CA ARG A 9 5.19 -12.61 17.46
C ARG A 9 5.72 -12.87 16.04
N GLY A 10 6.10 -14.11 15.73
CA GLY A 10 6.63 -14.46 14.41
C GLY A 10 5.71 -14.05 13.24
N GLU A 11 4.40 -14.07 13.46
CA GLU A 11 3.39 -13.56 12.52
C GLU A 11 3.58 -12.06 12.18
N ASN A 12 3.96 -11.23 13.15
CA ASN A 12 4.18 -9.79 12.95
C ASN A 12 5.43 -9.56 12.10
N LEU A 13 6.50 -10.34 12.33
CA LEU A 13 7.70 -10.30 11.51
C LEU A 13 7.40 -10.70 10.07
N MET A 14 6.65 -11.79 9.88
CA MET A 14 6.24 -12.26 8.57
C MET A 14 5.39 -11.21 7.85
N ALA A 15 4.40 -10.62 8.53
CA ALA A 15 3.56 -9.55 7.98
C ALA A 15 4.38 -8.31 7.60
N SER A 16 5.33 -7.90 8.44
CA SER A 16 6.23 -6.78 8.16
C SER A 16 7.11 -7.03 6.93
N LEU A 17 7.70 -8.23 6.81
CA LEU A 17 8.55 -8.59 5.67
C LEU A 17 7.74 -8.66 4.37
N LEU A 18 6.54 -9.25 4.43
CA LEU A 18 5.63 -9.30 3.29
C LEU A 18 5.20 -7.89 2.86
N PHE A 19 4.81 -7.05 3.81
CA PHE A 19 4.46 -5.66 3.51
C PHE A 19 5.62 -4.91 2.86
N PHE A 20 6.85 -5.10 3.35
CA PHE A 20 8.03 -4.49 2.76
C PHE A 20 8.27 -4.96 1.32
N MET A 21 8.24 -6.27 1.07
CA MET A 21 8.42 -6.81 -0.29
C MET A 21 7.34 -6.33 -1.26
N VAL A 22 6.08 -6.32 -0.82
CA VAL A 22 4.95 -5.80 -1.61
C VAL A 22 5.13 -4.31 -1.91
N SER A 23 5.51 -3.51 -0.91
CA SER A 23 5.76 -2.08 -1.08
C SER A 23 6.87 -1.81 -2.09
N CYS A 24 7.97 -2.57 -2.02
CA CYS A 24 9.06 -2.47 -2.99
C CYS A 24 8.61 -2.84 -4.41
N GLY A 25 7.87 -3.95 -4.56
CA GLY A 25 7.34 -4.36 -5.86
C GLY A 25 6.42 -3.31 -6.47
N LEU A 26 5.49 -2.79 -5.67
CA LEU A 26 4.55 -1.76 -6.09
C LEU A 26 5.25 -0.44 -6.50
N LEU A 27 6.19 0.04 -5.70
CA LEU A 27 6.96 1.24 -6.04
C LEU A 27 7.87 1.04 -7.24
N TYR A 28 8.45 -0.14 -7.43
CA TYR A 28 9.28 -0.43 -8.60
C TYR A 28 8.44 -0.46 -9.88
N SER A 29 7.28 -1.13 -9.85
CA SER A 29 6.31 -1.11 -10.96
C SER A 29 5.84 0.31 -11.27
N TRP A 30 5.61 1.16 -10.25
CA TRP A 30 5.29 2.57 -10.46
C TRP A 30 6.38 3.30 -11.24
N LEU A 31 7.63 3.18 -10.80
CA LEU A 31 8.76 3.83 -11.45
C LEU A 31 8.91 3.40 -12.90
N TYR A 32 8.65 2.13 -13.19
CA TYR A 32 8.66 1.63 -14.56
C TYR A 32 7.55 2.27 -15.41
N LEU A 33 6.32 2.35 -14.89
CA LEU A 33 5.17 2.92 -15.59
C LEU A 33 5.35 4.42 -15.86
N VAL A 34 5.77 5.21 -14.86
CA VAL A 34 6.00 6.66 -15.01
C VAL A 34 7.09 6.94 -16.06
N ARG A 35 8.14 6.13 -16.07
CA ARG A 35 9.19 6.21 -17.11
C ARG A 35 8.66 5.86 -18.49
N ALA A 36 7.74 4.90 -18.60
CA ALA A 36 7.16 4.49 -19.87
C ALA A 36 6.32 5.61 -20.52
N ILE A 37 5.61 6.41 -19.71
CA ILE A 37 4.88 7.59 -20.19
C ILE A 37 5.74 8.87 -20.26
N ASN A 38 7.05 8.73 -20.02
CA ASN A 38 8.05 9.81 -20.07
C ASN A 38 7.76 10.99 -19.12
N GLU A 39 7.05 10.72 -18.03
CA GLU A 39 6.73 11.71 -17.01
C GLU A 39 7.86 11.82 -15.98
N LYS A 40 8.03 13.03 -15.39
CA LYS A 40 9.03 13.25 -14.35
C LYS A 40 8.61 12.58 -13.06
N VAL A 41 9.36 11.56 -12.66
CA VAL A 41 9.12 10.82 -11.40
C VAL A 41 9.02 11.74 -10.18
N GLU A 42 9.85 12.78 -10.12
CA GLU A 42 9.93 13.72 -8.98
C GLU A 42 8.67 14.56 -8.76
N SER A 43 7.82 14.72 -9.77
CA SER A 43 6.54 15.43 -9.62
C SER A 43 5.40 14.53 -9.14
N THR A 44 5.61 13.21 -9.04
CA THR A 44 4.56 12.25 -8.67
C THR A 44 4.44 12.09 -7.16
N LEU A 45 3.22 11.94 -6.65
CA LEU A 45 2.95 11.84 -5.21
C LEU A 45 3.55 10.56 -4.56
N PRO A 46 3.61 9.39 -5.21
CA PRO A 46 4.27 8.21 -4.65
C PRO A 46 5.78 8.39 -4.44
N SER A 47 6.41 9.34 -5.14
CA SER A 47 7.82 9.70 -4.95
C SER A 47 8.07 10.63 -3.75
N SER A 48 6.99 11.11 -3.11
CA SER A 48 7.09 12.07 -2.00
C SER A 48 7.76 11.48 -0.76
N LEU A 49 8.35 12.37 0.05
CA LEU A 49 8.91 11.99 1.35
C LEU A 49 7.83 11.45 2.31
N LEU A 50 6.60 11.96 2.20
CA LEU A 50 5.48 11.56 3.04
C LEU A 50 5.18 10.06 2.90
N ILE A 51 5.13 9.54 1.67
CA ILE A 51 4.87 8.12 1.41
C ILE A 51 6.00 7.25 1.99
N ARG A 52 7.26 7.68 1.86
CA ARG A 52 8.39 6.97 2.49
C ARG A 52 8.26 6.92 4.01
N VAL A 53 7.88 8.03 4.65
CA VAL A 53 7.66 8.07 6.10
C VAL A 53 6.49 7.17 6.50
N LEU A 54 5.38 7.17 5.76
CA LEU A 54 4.22 6.31 6.03
C LEU A 54 4.54 4.82 5.92
N ILE A 55 5.37 4.42 4.96
CA ILE A 55 5.85 3.04 4.84
C ILE A 55 6.68 2.64 6.07
N ILE A 56 7.58 3.51 6.53
CA ILE A 56 8.38 3.27 7.74
C ILE A 56 7.46 3.13 8.97
N ILE A 57 6.46 4.01 9.11
CA ILE A 57 5.46 3.93 10.18
C ILE A 57 4.71 2.60 10.12
N ALA A 58 4.24 2.18 8.95
CA ALA A 58 3.54 0.90 8.79
C ALA A 58 4.42 -0.30 9.18
N VAL A 59 5.67 -0.33 8.71
CA VAL A 59 6.66 -1.35 9.09
C VAL A 59 6.83 -1.41 10.61
N LEU A 60 7.02 -0.26 11.26
CA LEU A 60 7.12 -0.18 12.73
C LEU A 60 5.82 -0.64 13.41
N SER A 61 4.66 -0.21 12.92
CA SER A 61 3.36 -0.59 13.47
C SER A 61 3.14 -2.10 13.44
N PHE A 62 3.69 -2.83 12.46
CA PHE A 62 3.63 -4.30 12.46
C PHE A 62 4.36 -4.91 13.66
N PHE A 63 5.53 -4.41 14.04
CA PHE A 63 6.26 -4.91 15.20
C PHE A 63 5.49 -4.74 16.51
N PHE A 64 4.74 -3.64 16.65
CA PHE A 64 4.01 -3.31 17.87
C PHE A 64 2.60 -3.91 17.96
N GLN A 65 2.16 -4.71 16.97
CA GLN A 65 0.84 -5.33 17.02
C GLN A 65 0.72 -6.35 18.15
N LYS A 66 -0.20 -6.10 19.09
CA LYS A 66 -0.52 -7.02 20.20
C LYS A 66 -1.61 -8.04 19.84
N LYS A 67 -2.51 -7.68 18.92
CA LYS A 67 -3.65 -8.52 18.50
C LYS A 67 -3.20 -9.55 17.44
N PRO A 68 -3.60 -10.84 17.55
CA PRO A 68 -3.39 -11.85 16.51
C PRO A 68 -4.06 -11.47 15.18
N GLY A 69 -3.65 -12.11 14.08
CA GLY A 69 -4.39 -12.06 12.82
C GLY A 69 -4.03 -10.89 11.92
N VAL A 70 -2.89 -10.23 12.15
CA VAL A 70 -2.53 -9.03 11.38
C VAL A 70 -2.38 -9.31 9.90
N LEU A 71 -1.81 -10.47 9.58
CA LEU A 71 -1.61 -10.90 8.21
C LEU A 71 -2.94 -11.12 7.48
N LYS A 72 -3.95 -11.69 8.15
CA LYS A 72 -5.28 -11.90 7.56
C LYS A 72 -5.95 -10.58 7.21
N ASP A 73 -5.87 -9.60 8.11
CA ASP A 73 -6.52 -8.31 7.90
C ASP A 73 -5.84 -7.50 6.80
N ILE A 74 -4.50 -7.55 6.69
CA ILE A 74 -3.77 -6.95 5.56
C ILE A 74 -4.23 -7.58 4.24
N ILE A 75 -4.32 -8.91 4.17
CA ILE A 75 -4.74 -9.61 2.96
C ILE A 75 -6.17 -9.19 2.59
N ALA A 76 -7.08 -9.16 3.57
CA ALA A 76 -8.46 -8.74 3.35
C ALA A 76 -8.56 -7.30 2.85
N ILE A 77 -7.84 -6.37 3.48
CA ILE A 77 -7.80 -4.95 3.07
C ILE A 77 -7.22 -4.81 1.67
N THR A 78 -6.12 -5.51 1.37
CA THR A 78 -5.44 -5.44 0.07
C THR A 78 -6.34 -5.99 -1.04
N LEU A 79 -6.96 -7.16 -0.83
CA LEU A 79 -7.89 -7.75 -1.79
C LEU A 79 -9.13 -6.86 -1.98
N GLY A 80 -9.69 -6.33 -0.90
CA GLY A 80 -10.82 -5.40 -0.96
C GLY A 80 -10.48 -4.14 -1.76
N LEU A 81 -9.29 -3.59 -1.57
CA LEU A 81 -8.82 -2.41 -2.31
C LEU A 81 -8.63 -2.73 -3.80
N ILE A 82 -8.04 -3.88 -4.15
CA ILE A 82 -7.90 -4.31 -5.55
C ILE A 82 -9.26 -4.44 -6.22
N LEU A 83 -10.22 -5.11 -5.57
CA LEU A 83 -11.58 -5.27 -6.09
C LEU A 83 -12.30 -3.94 -6.26
N LEU A 84 -12.15 -3.01 -5.30
CA LEU A 84 -12.69 -1.67 -5.38
C LEU A 84 -12.16 -0.92 -6.61
N PHE A 85 -10.86 -1.00 -6.88
CA PHE A 85 -10.24 -0.35 -8.04
C PHE A 85 -10.70 -0.98 -9.35
N ILE A 86 -10.71 -2.31 -9.47
CA ILE A 86 -11.23 -3.00 -10.67
C ILE A 86 -12.67 -2.57 -10.95
N HIS A 87 -13.51 -2.54 -9.91
CA HIS A 87 -14.90 -2.10 -10.03
C HIS A 87 -15.01 -0.65 -10.48
N THR A 88 -14.26 0.26 -9.83
CA THR A 88 -14.28 1.70 -10.15
C THR A 88 -13.84 1.97 -11.58
N ILE A 89 -12.74 1.33 -12.03
CA ILE A 89 -12.24 1.44 -13.41
C ILE A 89 -13.33 0.96 -14.39
N THR A 90 -13.91 -0.22 -14.13
CA THR A 90 -14.94 -0.80 -15.01
C THR A 90 -16.16 0.12 -15.12
N VAL A 91 -16.66 0.63 -14.00
CA VAL A 91 -17.84 1.51 -13.96
C VAL A 91 -17.55 2.83 -14.67
N LEU A 92 -16.39 3.46 -14.42
CA LEU A 92 -16.06 4.74 -15.03
C LEU A 92 -15.90 4.63 -16.54
N HIS A 93 -15.18 3.62 -17.03
CA HIS A 93 -14.97 3.41 -18.46
C HIS A 93 -16.23 2.97 -19.20
N LEU A 94 -17.10 2.19 -18.54
CA LEU A 94 -18.43 1.88 -19.08
C LEU A 94 -19.30 3.13 -19.19
N LEU A 95 -19.29 3.98 -18.15
CA LEU A 95 -20.06 5.23 -18.12
C LEU A 95 -19.58 6.22 -19.19
N LEU A 96 -18.27 6.34 -19.36
CA LEU A 96 -17.65 7.21 -20.36
C LEU A 96 -17.68 6.62 -21.77
N ASN A 97 -18.00 5.32 -21.90
CA ASN A 97 -17.99 4.58 -23.16
C ASN A 97 -16.64 4.66 -23.91
N ILE A 98 -15.54 4.57 -23.16
CA ILE A 98 -14.16 4.65 -23.67
C ILE A 98 -13.34 3.52 -23.06
N PHE A 99 -12.49 2.88 -23.87
CA PHE A 99 -11.55 1.86 -23.36
C PHE A 99 -10.38 2.50 -22.62
N PRO A 100 -9.93 1.94 -21.48
CA PRO A 100 -8.80 2.46 -20.74
C PRO A 100 -7.51 2.36 -21.56
N ASP A 101 -6.76 3.46 -21.59
CA ASP A 101 -5.43 3.52 -22.19
C ASP A 101 -4.31 3.46 -21.14
N ILE A 102 -3.06 3.56 -21.58
CA ILE A 102 -1.90 3.49 -20.69
C ILE A 102 -1.89 4.62 -19.65
N TYR A 103 -2.35 5.83 -20.00
CA TYR A 103 -2.39 6.96 -19.09
C TYR A 103 -3.43 6.74 -17.99
N ASP A 104 -4.59 6.20 -18.35
CA ASP A 104 -5.60 5.79 -17.38
C ASP A 104 -5.03 4.76 -16.39
N PHE A 105 -4.34 3.73 -16.89
CA PHE A 105 -3.70 2.73 -16.03
C PHE A 105 -2.67 3.34 -15.07
N VAL A 106 -1.83 4.26 -15.54
CA VAL A 106 -0.87 4.96 -14.67
C VAL A 106 -1.63 5.78 -13.61
N PHE A 107 -2.65 6.53 -13.99
CA PHE A 107 -3.45 7.34 -13.07
C PHE A 107 -4.12 6.52 -11.96
N TYR A 108 -4.82 5.42 -12.32
CA TYR A 108 -5.47 4.57 -11.33
C TYR A 108 -4.46 3.87 -10.43
N TYR A 109 -3.31 3.49 -10.98
CA TYR A 109 -2.25 2.89 -10.20
C TYR A 109 -1.65 3.88 -9.19
N GLU A 110 -1.45 5.15 -9.57
CA GLU A 110 -1.05 6.21 -8.63
C GLU A 110 -2.04 6.32 -7.47
N CYS A 111 -3.32 6.40 -7.81
CA CYS A 111 -4.41 6.48 -6.83
C CYS A 111 -4.44 5.27 -5.90
N PHE A 112 -4.23 4.06 -6.45
CA PHE A 112 -4.13 2.83 -5.66
C PHE A 112 -2.99 2.89 -4.65
N LEU A 113 -1.80 3.32 -5.09
CA LEU A 113 -0.63 3.44 -4.22
C LEU A 113 -0.87 4.44 -3.10
N LEU A 114 -1.48 5.58 -3.40
CA LEU A 114 -1.77 6.61 -2.40
C LEU A 114 -2.74 6.08 -1.34
N ILE A 115 -3.83 5.46 -1.74
CA ILE A 115 -4.81 4.90 -0.79
C ILE A 115 -4.17 3.75 0.00
N PHE A 116 -3.38 2.90 -0.64
CA PHE A 116 -2.72 1.79 0.03
C PHE A 116 -1.70 2.28 1.07
N PHE A 117 -0.78 3.17 0.70
CA PHE A 117 0.27 3.65 1.59
C PHE A 117 -0.20 4.66 2.63
N CYS A 118 -1.29 5.40 2.40
CA CYS A 118 -1.88 6.27 3.41
C CYS A 118 -2.86 5.53 4.31
N GLY A 119 -3.70 4.65 3.74
CA GLY A 119 -4.74 3.94 4.47
C GLY A 119 -4.22 2.83 5.36
N LEU A 120 -3.27 2.01 4.88
CA LEU A 120 -2.77 0.87 5.64
C LEU A 120 -2.08 1.25 6.96
N PRO A 121 -1.17 2.25 7.03
CA PRO A 121 -0.61 2.68 8.30
C PRO A 121 -1.69 3.14 9.29
N VAL A 122 -2.69 3.89 8.81
CA VAL A 122 -3.81 4.35 9.64
C VAL A 122 -4.60 3.17 10.21
N CYS A 123 -4.93 2.17 9.37
CA CYS A 123 -5.60 0.94 9.82
C CYS A 123 -4.78 0.19 10.88
N LEU A 124 -3.46 0.10 10.71
CA LEU A 124 -2.56 -0.54 11.67
C LEU A 124 -2.47 0.24 12.99
N CYS A 125 -2.44 1.56 12.94
CA CYS A 125 -2.46 2.42 14.12
C CYS A 125 -3.78 2.29 14.89
N ILE A 126 -4.92 2.29 14.21
CA ILE A 126 -6.25 2.09 14.84
C ILE A 126 -6.31 0.73 15.54
N ARG A 127 -5.78 -0.32 14.91
CA ARG A 127 -5.77 -1.66 15.49
C ARG A 127 -4.97 -1.75 16.80
N MET A 128 -3.93 -0.93 16.95
CA MET A 128 -3.07 -0.90 18.14
C MET A 128 -3.77 -0.33 19.38
N ILE A 129 -4.84 0.46 19.20
CA ILE A 129 -5.74 0.95 20.25
C ILE A 129 -6.61 -0.21 20.75
#